data_AF-A0A2P4QPB9-F1
#
_entry.id   AF-A0A2P4QPB9-F1
#
_cell.length_a   1.000
_cell.length_b   1.000
_cell.length_c   1.000
_cell.angle_alpha   90.00
_cell.angle_beta   90.00
_cell.angle_gamma   90.00
#
_symmetry.space_group_name_H-M   'P 1'
#
loop_
_entity.id
_entity.type
_entity.pdbx_description
1 polymer ?
#
loop_
_entity_poly.entity_id
_entity_poly.type
_entity_poly.pdbx_seq_one_letter_code
_entity_poly.pdbx_strand_id
1 'polypeptide(L)'
;MVFEKCKELLGLNNILAKTLLFHLEYLLNKNNSTELNNILTKINQISNIKDSELLLFVRCKVYIELKMYHEAMLDLNLLYDKNNYYYYKYISYISYIYLLREYTDFWLYLNVNNNNFSELGIVNGFNKYMYEKPKVYFISNLVNLNSELHQLQENGINSLSEKILSSKNKELHLNLPMLYLQQGYTGIIWKINVNEILNKDCFIKFIIKSTNFEQYKNSELKHYEHMLKYEDVLKLVGLGWIEYQLPTNVGELYVQPSIEINGSINMQIDYARHGCNEEEITYIPNIGDLLPNFYKICPNVPETFKNKCFSRKEMENLLELKDIINHL
;
A
#
# COMPACT_ATOMS: atom_id res chain seq x y z
N MET A 1 -10.63 28.86 14.34
CA MET A 1 -11.13 29.72 13.24
C MET A 1 -10.99 29.07 11.86
N VAL A 2 -9.84 28.45 11.52
CA VAL A 2 -9.66 27.65 10.27
C VAL A 2 -10.67 26.51 10.14
N PHE A 3 -10.97 25.83 11.26
CA PHE A 3 -11.98 24.78 11.36
C PHE A 3 -13.40 25.23 10.96
N GLU A 4 -13.83 26.43 11.38
CA GLU A 4 -15.16 26.96 11.04
C GLU A 4 -15.25 27.38 9.57
N LYS A 5 -14.16 27.88 8.98
CA LYS A 5 -14.09 28.17 7.53
C LYS A 5 -14.12 26.89 6.67
N CYS A 6 -13.42 25.82 7.07
CA CYS A 6 -13.54 24.53 6.38
C CYS A 6 -14.97 23.97 6.43
N LYS A 7 -15.67 24.21 7.54
CA LYS A 7 -17.06 23.81 7.74
C LYS A 7 -18.04 24.61 6.87
N GLU A 8 -17.79 25.90 6.65
CA GLU A 8 -18.54 26.75 5.71
C GLU A 8 -18.24 26.40 4.24
N LEU A 9 -16.97 26.21 3.88
CA LEU A 9 -16.54 25.92 2.49
C LEU A 9 -17.05 24.58 1.95
N LEU A 10 -17.24 23.59 2.81
CA LEU A 10 -17.59 22.22 2.40
C LEU A 10 -19.10 21.96 2.23
N GLY A 11 -19.98 22.92 2.49
CA GLY A 11 -21.44 22.75 2.28
C GLY A 11 -21.97 21.42 2.83
N LEU A 12 -21.67 21.15 4.11
CA LEU A 12 -21.59 19.83 4.75
C LEU A 12 -22.93 19.07 4.93
N ASN A 13 -23.59 18.67 3.85
CA ASN A 13 -24.73 17.74 3.92
C ASN A 13 -24.40 16.30 3.47
N ASN A 14 -23.20 16.04 2.95
CA ASN A 14 -22.79 14.70 2.51
C ASN A 14 -21.86 14.00 3.52
N ILE A 15 -22.06 12.68 3.71
CA ILE A 15 -21.32 11.79 4.61
C ILE A 15 -19.80 11.92 4.43
N LEU A 16 -19.33 12.07 3.19
CA LEU A 16 -17.89 12.24 2.87
C LEU A 16 -17.27 13.44 3.58
N ALA A 17 -17.95 14.58 3.56
CA ALA A 17 -17.40 15.82 4.10
C ALA A 17 -17.47 15.83 5.64
N LYS A 18 -18.47 15.16 6.25
CA LYS A 18 -18.47 14.85 7.70
C LYS A 18 -17.30 13.93 8.08
N THR A 19 -16.97 12.97 7.23
CA THR A 19 -15.86 12.04 7.47
C THR A 19 -14.51 12.75 7.49
N LEU A 20 -14.30 13.66 6.54
CA LEU A 20 -13.11 14.51 6.50
C LEU A 20 -13.01 15.38 7.76
N LEU A 21 -14.13 15.94 8.22
CA LEU A 21 -14.18 16.70 9.47
C LEU A 21 -13.70 15.86 10.66
N PHE A 22 -14.21 14.63 10.82
CA PHE A 22 -13.75 13.75 11.91
C PHE A 22 -12.27 13.39 11.79
N HIS A 23 -11.77 13.18 10.57
CA HIS A 23 -10.36 12.91 10.36
C HIS A 23 -9.48 14.10 10.79
N LEU A 24 -9.88 15.32 10.44
CA LEU A 24 -9.19 16.54 10.86
C LEU A 24 -9.29 16.76 12.39
N GLU A 25 -10.48 16.56 12.98
CA GLU A 25 -10.67 16.60 14.44
C GLU A 25 -9.75 15.58 15.13
N TYR A 26 -9.63 14.37 14.59
CA TYR A 26 -8.73 13.34 15.08
C TYR A 26 -7.26 13.79 15.02
N LEU A 27 -6.79 14.29 13.86
CA LEU A 27 -5.40 14.70 13.68
C LEU A 27 -5.01 15.82 14.67
N LEU A 28 -5.91 16.76 14.93
CA LEU A 28 -5.70 17.84 15.89
C LEU A 28 -5.66 17.36 17.36
N ASN A 29 -6.31 16.24 17.65
CA ASN A 29 -6.55 15.77 19.01
C ASN A 29 -5.98 14.37 19.31
N LYS A 30 -5.05 13.86 18.49
CA LYS A 30 -4.48 12.50 18.57
C LYS A 30 -4.03 12.10 19.99
N ASN A 31 -3.59 13.06 20.81
CA ASN A 31 -3.08 12.83 22.16
C ASN A 31 -4.09 13.15 23.29
N ASN A 32 -5.34 13.50 22.98
CA ASN A 32 -6.36 13.86 23.97
C ASN A 32 -7.49 12.81 23.98
N SER A 33 -7.45 11.91 24.95
CA SER A 33 -8.41 10.81 25.08
C SER A 33 -9.86 11.29 25.25
N THR A 34 -10.10 12.45 25.87
CA THR A 34 -11.45 12.99 26.03
C THR A 34 -12.03 13.41 24.70
N GLU A 35 -11.23 14.11 23.89
CA GLU A 35 -11.64 14.54 22.55
C GLU A 35 -11.79 13.36 21.59
N LEU A 36 -10.90 12.36 21.67
CA LEU A 36 -11.05 11.12 20.91
C LEU A 36 -12.35 10.38 21.24
N ASN A 37 -12.74 10.31 22.52
CA ASN A 37 -14.02 9.73 22.93
C ASN A 37 -15.23 10.53 22.40
N ASN A 38 -15.13 11.87 22.38
CA ASN A 38 -16.16 12.72 21.78
C ASN A 38 -16.30 12.44 20.28
N ILE A 39 -15.18 12.39 19.54
CA ILE A 39 -15.15 12.03 18.11
C ILE A 39 -15.79 10.66 17.91
N LEU A 40 -15.40 9.67 18.72
CA LEU A 40 -15.93 8.31 18.64
C LEU A 40 -17.45 8.26 18.84
N THR A 41 -17.97 9.01 19.82
CA THR A 41 -19.42 9.10 20.08
C THR A 41 -20.15 9.69 18.89
N LYS A 42 -19.64 10.79 18.30
CA LYS A 42 -20.21 11.41 17.09
C LYS A 42 -20.23 10.42 15.91
N ILE A 43 -19.12 9.71 15.68
CA ILE A 43 -19.01 8.73 14.60
C ILE A 43 -20.00 7.58 14.79
N ASN A 44 -20.15 7.05 16.01
CA ASN A 44 -21.02 5.92 16.30
C ASN A 44 -22.53 6.25 16.20
N GLN A 45 -22.91 7.53 16.23
CA GLN A 45 -24.28 7.98 15.98
C GLN A 45 -24.65 7.96 14.48
N ILE A 46 -23.69 7.80 13.57
CA ILE A 46 -23.94 7.77 12.13
C ILE A 46 -24.51 6.40 11.76
N SER A 47 -25.77 6.41 11.31
CA SER A 47 -26.40 5.23 10.69
C SER A 47 -25.59 4.77 9.48
N ASN A 48 -25.52 3.46 9.26
CA ASN A 48 -24.86 2.88 8.08
C ASN A 48 -23.37 3.23 7.98
N ILE A 49 -22.68 3.40 9.10
CA ILE A 49 -21.21 3.56 9.10
C ILE A 49 -20.50 2.44 8.35
N LYS A 50 -21.10 1.25 8.39
CA LYS A 50 -20.67 0.07 7.64
C LYS A 50 -20.69 0.29 6.13
N ASP A 51 -21.21 1.39 5.58
CA ASP A 51 -21.23 1.68 4.14
C ASP A 51 -20.08 2.62 3.71
N SER A 52 -19.43 3.31 4.65
CA SER A 52 -18.33 4.23 4.37
C SER A 52 -16.97 3.65 4.78
N GLU A 53 -16.14 3.27 3.80
CA GLU A 53 -14.75 2.82 4.03
C GLU A 53 -13.94 3.87 4.79
N LEU A 54 -14.11 5.14 4.42
CA LEU A 54 -13.38 6.23 5.03
C LEU A 54 -13.76 6.46 6.51
N LEU A 55 -15.05 6.35 6.87
CA LEU A 55 -15.48 6.45 8.26
C LEU A 55 -14.96 5.29 9.10
N LEU A 56 -15.02 4.07 8.55
CA LEU A 56 -14.48 2.89 9.22
C LEU A 56 -12.99 3.05 9.49
N PHE A 57 -12.24 3.57 8.52
CA PHE A 57 -10.81 3.85 8.69
C PHE A 57 -10.54 4.88 9.79
N VAL A 58 -11.23 6.02 9.78
CA VAL A 58 -11.07 7.06 10.82
C VAL A 58 -11.43 6.50 12.20
N ARG A 59 -12.52 5.75 12.31
CA ARG A 59 -12.94 5.13 13.57
C ARG A 59 -11.93 4.09 14.05
N CYS A 60 -11.40 3.27 13.15
CA CYS A 60 -10.32 2.33 13.45
C CYS A 60 -9.11 3.04 14.05
N LYS A 61 -8.64 4.16 13.46
CA LYS A 61 -7.54 4.96 14.03
C LYS A 61 -7.85 5.43 15.46
N VAL A 62 -9.04 5.99 15.66
CA VAL A 62 -9.49 6.46 16.99
C VAL A 62 -9.50 5.32 18.02
N TYR A 63 -10.01 4.14 17.64
CA TYR A 63 -9.98 2.97 18.52
C TYR A 63 -8.56 2.54 18.88
N ILE A 64 -7.62 2.56 17.93
CA ILE A 64 -6.22 2.20 18.18
C ILE A 64 -5.58 3.17 19.18
N GLU A 65 -5.76 4.50 19.03
CA GLU A 65 -5.24 5.48 19.99
C GLU A 65 -5.81 5.29 21.39
N LEU A 66 -7.10 4.94 21.47
CA LEU A 66 -7.80 4.65 22.73
C LEU A 66 -7.45 3.26 23.29
N LYS A 67 -6.57 2.49 22.63
CA LYS A 67 -6.19 1.11 22.97
C LYS A 67 -7.36 0.12 22.99
N MET A 68 -8.42 0.44 22.26
CA MET A 68 -9.60 -0.41 22.04
C MET A 68 -9.33 -1.36 20.87
N TYR A 69 -8.34 -2.24 21.03
CA TYR A 69 -7.79 -3.03 19.93
C TYR A 69 -8.77 -4.08 19.36
N HIS A 70 -9.68 -4.58 20.18
CA HIS A 70 -10.71 -5.51 19.70
C HIS A 70 -11.65 -4.81 18.72
N GLU A 71 -12.13 -3.63 19.07
CA GLU A 71 -13.00 -2.80 18.24
C GLU A 71 -12.28 -2.32 16.97
N ALA A 72 -11.01 -1.91 17.11
CA ALA A 72 -10.17 -1.58 15.95
C ALA A 72 -10.01 -2.76 14.98
N MET A 73 -9.82 -3.98 15.51
CA MET A 73 -9.75 -5.21 14.71
C MET A 73 -11.05 -5.48 13.95
N LEU A 74 -12.21 -5.26 14.57
CA LEU A 74 -13.51 -5.43 13.91
C LEU A 74 -13.68 -4.45 12.74
N ASP A 75 -13.31 -3.19 12.93
CA ASP A 75 -13.34 -2.18 11.84
C ASP A 75 -12.35 -2.51 10.73
N LEU A 76 -11.16 -2.99 11.09
CA LEU A 76 -10.14 -3.44 10.15
C LEU A 76 -10.63 -4.61 9.29
N ASN A 77 -11.27 -5.61 9.90
CA ASN A 77 -11.84 -6.75 9.18
C ASN A 77 -12.98 -6.31 8.25
N LEU A 78 -13.83 -5.39 8.70
CA LEU A 78 -14.91 -4.87 7.86
C LEU A 78 -14.38 -4.07 6.67
N LEU A 79 -13.30 -3.30 6.86
CA LEU A 79 -12.56 -2.67 5.77
C LEU A 79 -12.04 -3.71 4.79
N TYR A 80 -11.43 -4.79 5.27
CA TYR A 80 -10.93 -5.86 4.40
C TYR A 80 -12.05 -6.51 3.59
N ASP A 81 -13.12 -6.95 4.24
CA ASP A 81 -14.22 -7.70 3.60
C ASP A 81 -14.86 -6.90 2.46
N LYS A 82 -15.02 -5.58 2.64
CA LYS A 82 -15.52 -4.69 1.59
C LYS A 82 -14.64 -4.59 0.36
N ASN A 83 -13.33 -4.56 0.57
CA ASN A 83 -12.36 -4.40 -0.50
C ASN A 83 -11.99 -5.75 -1.13
N ASN A 84 -12.33 -6.87 -0.48
CA ASN A 84 -12.12 -8.23 -0.99
C ASN A 84 -13.13 -8.61 -2.09
N TYR A 85 -14.36 -8.07 -2.04
CA TYR A 85 -15.40 -8.38 -3.04
C TYR A 85 -15.12 -7.84 -4.44
N TYR A 86 -14.32 -6.78 -4.55
CA TYR A 86 -14.06 -6.09 -5.81
C TYR A 86 -12.56 -5.86 -5.95
N TYR A 87 -11.92 -6.61 -6.86
CA TYR A 87 -10.47 -6.62 -7.06
C TYR A 87 -9.84 -5.22 -7.20
N TYR A 88 -10.55 -4.25 -7.82
CA TYR A 88 -10.07 -2.86 -7.97
C TYR A 88 -10.03 -2.05 -6.67
N LYS A 89 -10.81 -2.43 -5.65
CA LYS A 89 -10.81 -1.75 -4.35
C LYS A 89 -9.66 -2.17 -3.44
N TYR A 90 -8.95 -3.23 -3.82
CA TYR A 90 -7.87 -3.80 -3.02
C TYR A 90 -6.70 -2.83 -2.78
N ILE A 91 -6.37 -2.00 -3.78
CA ILE A 91 -5.34 -0.95 -3.64
C ILE A 91 -5.76 0.11 -2.62
N SER A 92 -7.06 0.45 -2.57
CA SER A 92 -7.58 1.37 -1.56
C SER A 92 -7.42 0.80 -0.15
N TYR A 93 -7.68 -0.50 0.02
CA TYR A 93 -7.43 -1.20 1.28
C TYR A 93 -5.96 -1.15 1.71
N ILE A 94 -5.04 -1.55 0.83
CA ILE A 94 -3.60 -1.49 1.11
C ILE A 94 -3.18 -0.08 1.53
N SER A 95 -3.76 0.95 0.90
CA SER A 95 -3.51 2.35 1.24
C SER A 95 -4.00 2.74 2.64
N TYR A 96 -5.15 2.24 3.08
CA TYR A 96 -5.61 2.44 4.46
C TYR A 96 -4.68 1.75 5.46
N ILE A 97 -4.28 0.51 5.17
CA ILE A 97 -3.40 -0.27 6.05
C ILE A 97 -2.02 0.37 6.22
N TYR A 98 -1.48 0.95 5.14
CA TYR A 98 -0.24 1.72 5.18
C TYR A 98 -0.24 2.82 6.24
N LEU A 99 -1.37 3.53 6.39
CA LEU A 99 -1.53 4.63 7.35
C LEU A 99 -1.68 4.15 8.79
N LEU A 100 -1.87 2.83 9.01
CA LEU A 100 -1.91 2.20 10.31
C LEU A 100 -0.58 1.54 10.70
N ARG A 101 0.43 1.52 9.81
CA ARG A 101 1.71 0.83 10.05
C ARG A 101 2.43 1.30 11.32
N GLU A 102 2.24 2.57 11.70
CA GLU A 102 2.89 3.19 12.86
C GLU A 102 2.44 2.57 14.20
N TYR A 103 1.28 1.92 14.26
CA TYR A 103 0.72 1.34 15.49
C TYR A 103 1.26 -0.06 15.78
N THR A 104 2.55 -0.15 16.11
CA THR A 104 3.23 -1.44 16.37
C THR A 104 2.53 -2.29 17.43
N ASP A 105 2.00 -1.68 18.49
CA ASP A 105 1.30 -2.38 19.57
C ASP A 105 -0.01 -3.01 19.10
N PHE A 106 -0.72 -2.35 18.19
CA PHE A 106 -1.92 -2.89 17.58
C PHE A 106 -1.60 -4.09 16.68
N TRP A 107 -0.53 -4.03 15.88
CA TRP A 107 -0.09 -5.15 15.08
C TRP A 107 0.40 -6.34 15.92
N LEU A 108 1.02 -6.06 17.07
CA LEU A 108 1.37 -7.08 18.04
C LEU A 108 0.12 -7.74 18.63
N TYR A 109 -0.90 -6.96 18.97
CA TYR A 109 -2.20 -7.47 19.43
C TYR A 109 -2.89 -8.35 18.39
N LEU A 110 -2.80 -8.03 17.10
CA LEU A 110 -3.38 -8.86 16.04
C LEU A 110 -2.60 -10.15 15.80
N ASN A 111 -1.33 -10.20 16.20
CA ASN A 111 -0.42 -11.32 15.99
C ASN A 111 -0.59 -12.46 17.03
N VAL A 112 -1.82 -12.73 17.48
CA VAL A 112 -2.11 -13.75 18.51
C VAL A 112 -1.98 -15.18 17.96
N ASN A 113 -2.12 -15.38 16.65
CA ASN A 113 -1.88 -16.68 16.03
C ASN A 113 -0.38 -16.86 15.79
N ASN A 114 0.28 -17.77 16.50
CA ASN A 114 1.74 -18.02 16.46
C ASN A 114 2.27 -18.67 15.15
N ASN A 115 1.65 -18.41 13.99
CA ASN A 115 2.23 -18.82 12.71
C ASN A 115 3.62 -18.17 12.55
N ASN A 116 4.67 -18.99 12.52
CA ASN A 116 6.02 -18.50 12.35
C ASN A 116 6.34 -18.35 10.86
N PHE A 117 6.58 -17.12 10.41
CA PHE A 117 7.00 -16.81 9.04
C PHE A 117 8.47 -16.36 8.96
N SER A 118 9.29 -16.71 9.97
CA SER A 118 10.72 -16.41 9.96
C SER A 118 11.44 -17.01 8.75
N GLU A 119 10.98 -18.16 8.26
CA GLU A 119 11.49 -18.80 7.03
C GLU A 119 11.22 -17.96 5.77
N LEU A 120 10.21 -17.08 5.82
CA LEU A 120 9.92 -16.10 4.77
C LEU A 120 10.59 -14.75 5.05
N GLY A 121 11.38 -14.62 6.11
CA GLY A 121 12.00 -13.37 6.55
C GLY A 121 11.02 -12.37 7.18
N ILE A 122 9.80 -12.80 7.49
CA ILE A 122 8.76 -11.95 8.10
C ILE A 122 8.90 -12.02 9.62
N VAL A 123 9.26 -10.89 10.24
CA VAL A 123 9.60 -10.82 11.67
C VAL A 123 8.69 -9.93 12.51
N ASN A 124 7.89 -9.06 11.88
CA ASN A 124 7.01 -8.12 12.58
C ASN A 124 5.53 -8.39 12.27
N GLY A 125 4.65 -7.94 13.18
CA GLY A 125 3.21 -8.19 13.10
C GLY A 125 2.54 -7.54 11.88
N PHE A 126 3.00 -6.36 11.47
CA PHE A 126 2.46 -5.66 10.30
C PHE A 126 2.73 -6.43 9.00
N ASN A 127 3.98 -6.82 8.76
CA ASN A 127 4.39 -7.57 7.58
C ASN A 127 3.71 -8.93 7.52
N LYS A 128 3.51 -9.56 8.69
CA LYS A 128 2.73 -10.78 8.80
C LYS A 128 1.27 -10.57 8.41
N TYR A 129 0.63 -9.53 8.94
CA TYR A 129 -0.74 -9.17 8.56
C TYR A 129 -0.84 -8.94 7.05
N MET A 130 0.09 -8.18 6.47
CA MET A 130 0.17 -7.87 5.05
C MET A 130 0.35 -9.13 4.18
N TYR A 131 1.12 -10.10 4.66
CA TYR A 131 1.27 -11.39 3.97
C TYR A 131 0.02 -12.27 4.09
N GLU A 132 -0.57 -12.38 5.27
CA GLU A 132 -1.70 -13.29 5.50
C GLU A 132 -3.00 -12.80 4.87
N LYS A 133 -3.30 -11.49 4.96
CA LYS A 133 -4.56 -10.89 4.53
C LYS A 133 -4.47 -10.34 3.10
N PRO A 134 -3.78 -9.22 2.82
CA PRO A 134 -3.70 -8.69 1.47
C PRO A 134 -2.70 -9.41 0.55
N LYS A 135 -2.12 -10.55 0.97
CA LYS A 135 -1.16 -11.34 0.16
C LYS A 135 -0.01 -10.50 -0.41
N VAL A 136 0.44 -9.51 0.35
CA VAL A 136 1.56 -8.63 0.04
C VAL A 136 2.81 -9.17 0.72
N TYR A 137 3.83 -9.45 -0.07
CA TYR A 137 5.16 -9.80 0.40
C TYR A 137 6.12 -8.62 0.17
N PHE A 138 6.56 -7.98 1.26
CA PHE A 138 7.54 -6.90 1.17
C PHE A 138 8.92 -7.42 0.80
N ILE A 139 9.53 -6.82 -0.21
CA ILE A 139 10.87 -7.20 -0.67
C ILE A 139 11.91 -6.92 0.42
N SER A 140 11.67 -5.93 1.29
CA SER A 140 12.52 -5.67 2.45
C SER A 140 12.64 -6.85 3.42
N ASN A 141 11.71 -7.81 3.42
CA ASN A 141 11.83 -9.03 4.24
C ASN A 141 12.95 -9.95 3.75
N LEU A 142 13.33 -9.89 2.47
CA LEU A 142 14.43 -10.70 1.93
C LEU A 142 15.76 -10.39 2.60
N VAL A 143 15.92 -9.16 3.11
CA VAL A 143 17.12 -8.75 3.84
C VAL A 143 17.32 -9.56 5.12
N ASN A 144 16.23 -10.04 5.73
CA ASN A 144 16.29 -10.92 6.89
C ASN A 144 16.73 -12.36 6.51
N LEU A 145 16.63 -12.73 5.24
CA LEU A 145 17.05 -14.04 4.71
C LEU A 145 18.45 -14.00 4.07
N ASN A 146 18.80 -12.87 3.46
CA ASN A 146 20.10 -12.65 2.85
C ASN A 146 20.62 -11.25 3.22
N SER A 147 21.62 -11.22 4.11
CA SER A 147 22.22 -9.98 4.60
C SER A 147 22.99 -9.20 3.52
N GLU A 148 23.39 -9.83 2.41
CA GLU A 148 24.05 -9.12 1.30
C GLU A 148 23.13 -8.05 0.68
N LEU A 149 21.81 -8.28 0.73
CA LEU A 149 20.80 -7.33 0.23
C LEU A 149 20.76 -6.02 1.04
N HIS A 150 21.37 -5.96 2.23
CA HIS A 150 21.49 -4.70 2.99
C HIS A 150 22.15 -3.58 2.18
N GLN A 151 23.09 -3.92 1.28
CA GLN A 151 23.80 -2.93 0.47
C GLN A 151 22.89 -2.28 -0.60
N LEU A 152 21.82 -2.97 -0.98
CA LEU A 152 20.83 -2.53 -1.96
C LEU A 152 19.58 -1.92 -1.31
N GLN A 153 19.47 -2.01 0.02
CA GLN A 153 18.35 -1.45 0.76
C GLN A 153 18.46 0.07 0.84
N GLU A 154 17.34 0.75 0.57
CA GLU A 154 17.20 2.20 0.69
C GLU A 154 15.92 2.53 1.46
N ASN A 155 15.88 3.71 2.06
CA ASN A 155 14.65 4.23 2.66
C ASN A 155 13.73 4.73 1.54
N GLY A 156 12.52 4.18 1.47
CA GLY A 156 11.50 4.59 0.52
C GLY A 156 10.44 5.41 1.22
N ILE A 157 10.42 6.74 1.01
CA ILE A 157 9.38 7.61 1.61
C ILE A 157 7.98 7.17 1.19
N ASN A 158 7.82 6.68 -0.04
CA ASN A 158 6.56 6.17 -0.60
C ASN A 158 6.50 4.63 -0.62
N SER A 159 7.33 3.97 0.20
CA SER A 159 7.29 2.52 0.38
C SER A 159 6.36 2.15 1.51
N LEU A 160 5.63 1.05 1.33
CA LEU A 160 4.73 0.52 2.35
C LEU A 160 5.45 0.05 3.61
N SER A 161 6.66 -0.48 3.47
CA SER A 161 7.50 -0.97 4.57
C SER A 161 8.60 0.01 4.98
N GLU A 162 8.58 1.23 4.41
CA GLU A 162 9.62 2.28 4.53
C GLU A 162 10.98 1.90 3.95
N LYS A 163 11.12 0.65 3.46
CA LYS A 163 12.36 0.06 2.97
C LYS A 163 12.11 -0.58 1.62
N ILE A 164 12.92 -0.20 0.66
CA ILE A 164 12.90 -0.75 -0.70
C ILE A 164 14.24 -1.41 -1.04
N LEU A 165 14.27 -2.19 -2.11
CA LEU A 165 15.53 -2.58 -2.75
C LEU A 165 15.71 -1.79 -4.04
N SER A 166 16.93 -1.30 -4.25
CA SER A 166 17.34 -0.54 -5.42
C SER A 166 18.48 -1.28 -6.13
N SER A 167 18.36 -1.47 -7.44
CA SER A 167 19.41 -2.11 -8.25
C SER A 167 20.68 -1.26 -8.31
N LYS A 168 20.59 0.06 -8.14
CA LYS A 168 21.72 1.01 -8.21
C LYS A 168 22.59 0.80 -9.47
N ASN A 169 21.96 0.55 -10.62
CA ASN A 169 22.66 0.27 -11.89
C ASN A 169 23.60 -0.95 -11.81
N LYS A 170 23.21 -1.97 -11.04
CA LYS A 170 23.88 -3.26 -10.96
C LYS A 170 22.92 -4.37 -11.35
N GLU A 171 23.48 -5.46 -11.86
CA GLU A 171 22.71 -6.68 -12.07
C GLU A 171 22.12 -7.12 -10.73
N LEU A 172 20.82 -7.39 -10.73
CA LEU A 172 20.08 -7.74 -9.55
C LEU A 172 19.21 -8.94 -9.86
N HIS A 173 19.43 -10.03 -9.13
CA HIS A 173 18.59 -11.21 -9.17
C HIS A 173 17.96 -11.43 -7.79
N LEU A 174 16.65 -11.27 -7.71
CA LEU A 174 15.88 -11.48 -6.48
C LEU A 174 15.00 -12.71 -6.63
N ASN A 175 15.22 -13.68 -5.74
CA ASN A 175 14.34 -14.83 -5.58
C ASN A 175 13.51 -14.64 -4.31
N LEU A 176 12.18 -14.63 -4.44
CA LEU A 176 11.34 -14.68 -3.25
C LEU A 176 11.31 -16.12 -2.70
N PRO A 177 10.97 -16.30 -1.41
CA PRO A 177 10.65 -17.61 -0.90
C PRO A 177 9.37 -18.15 -1.58
N MET A 178 9.11 -19.45 -1.42
CA MET A 178 7.86 -20.05 -1.88
C MET A 178 6.69 -19.49 -1.06
N LEU A 179 5.80 -18.75 -1.69
CA LEU A 179 4.66 -18.08 -1.06
C LEU A 179 3.41 -18.95 -1.18
N TYR A 180 2.64 -19.05 -0.09
CA TYR A 180 1.35 -19.74 -0.10
C TYR A 180 0.21 -18.78 -0.42
N LEU A 181 -0.44 -19.01 -1.54
CA LEU A 181 -1.50 -18.20 -2.13
C LEU A 181 -2.77 -19.05 -2.19
N GLN A 182 -3.67 -18.84 -1.22
CA GLN A 182 -4.87 -19.66 -1.04
C GLN A 182 -5.96 -19.46 -2.12
N GLN A 183 -5.78 -18.52 -3.06
CA GLN A 183 -6.82 -18.11 -4.00
C GLN A 183 -6.38 -18.43 -5.43
N GLY A 184 -7.27 -19.00 -6.25
CA GLY A 184 -6.94 -19.42 -7.62
C GLY A 184 -7.04 -18.30 -8.66
N TYR A 185 -6.27 -18.48 -9.75
CA TYR A 185 -6.27 -17.70 -11.00
C TYR A 185 -6.19 -16.17 -10.85
N THR A 186 -5.22 -15.67 -10.09
CA THR A 186 -4.91 -14.22 -10.11
C THR A 186 -3.47 -13.95 -10.52
N GLY A 187 -3.18 -12.70 -10.84
CA GLY A 187 -1.87 -12.26 -11.30
C GLY A 187 -0.88 -12.14 -10.15
N ILE A 188 0.40 -12.15 -10.53
CA ILE A 188 1.48 -11.66 -9.67
C ILE A 188 1.76 -10.21 -10.06
N ILE A 189 1.74 -9.34 -9.06
CA ILE A 189 1.84 -7.90 -9.22
C ILE A 189 3.07 -7.41 -8.47
N TRP A 190 3.92 -6.63 -9.13
CA TRP A 190 5.12 -6.05 -8.53
C TRP A 190 4.95 -4.54 -8.40
N LYS A 191 5.16 -4.00 -7.20
CA LYS A 191 5.30 -2.55 -7.02
C LYS A 191 6.73 -2.13 -7.33
N ILE A 192 6.90 -1.45 -8.46
CA ILE A 192 8.20 -1.11 -9.05
C ILE A 192 8.26 0.37 -9.41
N ASN A 193 9.47 0.90 -9.49
CA ASN A 193 9.75 2.22 -10.03
C ASN A 193 11.03 2.13 -10.88
N VAL A 194 10.92 2.48 -12.17
CA VAL A 194 12.06 2.50 -13.10
C VAL A 194 12.51 3.95 -13.26
N ASN A 195 13.65 4.28 -12.66
CA ASN A 195 14.15 5.66 -12.60
C ASN A 195 14.84 6.06 -13.90
N GLU A 196 15.75 5.23 -14.39
CA GLU A 196 16.55 5.50 -15.58
C GLU A 196 17.02 4.21 -16.25
N ILE A 197 17.35 4.32 -17.53
CA ILE A 197 17.99 3.29 -18.34
C ILE A 197 19.31 3.87 -18.85
N LEU A 198 20.43 3.20 -18.58
CA LEU A 198 21.76 3.64 -18.98
C LEU A 198 22.12 3.23 -20.42
N ASN A 199 21.61 2.10 -20.89
CA ASN A 199 21.90 1.55 -22.21
C ASN A 199 20.69 0.81 -22.81
N LYS A 200 20.63 0.74 -24.14
CA LYS A 200 19.61 -0.01 -24.89
C LYS A 200 19.70 -1.52 -24.71
N ASP A 201 20.86 -2.04 -24.33
CA ASP A 201 20.97 -3.44 -23.92
C ASP A 201 20.47 -3.57 -22.48
N CYS A 202 19.14 -3.54 -22.33
CA CYS A 202 18.49 -3.67 -21.03
C CYS A 202 17.29 -4.60 -21.05
N PHE A 203 17.07 -5.27 -19.91
CA PHE A 203 15.93 -6.14 -19.70
C PHE A 203 15.52 -6.22 -18.24
N ILE A 204 14.23 -6.49 -18.03
CA ILE A 204 13.66 -6.95 -16.77
C ILE A 204 13.01 -8.28 -17.06
N LYS A 205 13.47 -9.35 -16.41
CA LYS A 205 12.93 -10.70 -16.57
C LYS A 205 12.25 -11.13 -15.28
N PHE A 206 10.96 -11.39 -15.36
CA PHE A 206 10.17 -11.99 -14.29
C PHE A 206 10.09 -13.49 -14.51
N ILE A 207 10.29 -14.25 -13.44
CA ILE A 207 10.21 -15.70 -13.44
C ILE A 207 9.24 -16.11 -12.34
N ILE A 208 8.30 -16.99 -12.66
CA ILE A 208 7.41 -17.58 -11.67
C ILE A 208 7.59 -19.09 -11.71
N LYS A 209 7.90 -19.67 -10.55
CA LYS A 209 7.80 -21.11 -10.35
C LYS A 209 6.58 -21.42 -9.49
N SER A 210 5.81 -22.45 -9.84
CA SER A 210 4.60 -22.74 -9.07
C SER A 210 4.24 -24.22 -8.99
N THR A 211 3.50 -24.59 -7.94
CA THR A 211 3.04 -25.96 -7.67
C THR A 211 1.82 -25.97 -6.76
N ASN A 212 1.04 -27.04 -6.81
CA ASN A 212 -0.07 -27.27 -5.86
C ASN A 212 0.35 -28.11 -4.66
N PHE A 213 1.58 -28.63 -4.64
CA PHE A 213 2.07 -29.53 -3.61
C PHE A 213 2.99 -28.80 -2.64
N GLU A 214 2.77 -28.98 -1.35
CA GLU A 214 3.62 -28.44 -0.28
C GLU A 214 5.04 -29.05 -0.33
N GLN A 215 5.11 -30.34 -0.64
CA GLN A 215 6.36 -31.03 -0.94
C GLN A 215 6.55 -31.05 -2.45
N TYR A 216 7.61 -30.41 -2.94
CA TYR A 216 7.87 -30.31 -4.37
C TYR A 216 9.32 -30.66 -4.70
N LYS A 217 9.52 -31.26 -5.87
CA LYS A 217 10.83 -31.31 -6.52
C LYS A 217 10.92 -30.18 -7.53
N ASN A 218 12.10 -29.60 -7.70
CA ASN A 218 12.30 -28.53 -8.67
C ASN A 218 11.88 -28.90 -10.11
N SER A 219 11.98 -30.19 -10.49
CA SER A 219 11.56 -30.70 -11.79
C SER A 219 10.04 -30.72 -12.03
N GLU A 220 9.25 -30.57 -10.97
CA GLU A 220 7.78 -30.66 -11.00
C GLU A 220 7.12 -29.28 -10.97
N LEU A 221 7.91 -28.21 -10.82
CA LEU A 221 7.42 -26.84 -10.81
C LEU A 221 6.98 -26.45 -12.22
N LYS A 222 5.83 -25.79 -12.32
CA LYS A 222 5.50 -25.05 -13.51
C LYS A 222 6.36 -23.80 -13.58
N HIS A 223 6.76 -23.44 -14.79
CA HIS A 223 7.65 -22.31 -15.04
C HIS A 223 6.96 -21.33 -15.99
N TYR A 224 6.91 -20.07 -15.57
CA TYR A 224 6.44 -18.98 -16.40
C TYR A 224 7.53 -17.91 -16.44
N GLU A 225 7.82 -17.39 -17.62
CA GLU A 225 8.79 -16.32 -17.81
C GLU A 225 8.14 -15.18 -18.58
N HIS A 226 8.40 -13.96 -18.15
CA HIS A 226 7.97 -12.74 -18.83
C HIS A 226 9.14 -11.77 -18.86
N MET A 227 9.51 -11.28 -20.04
CA MET A 227 10.69 -10.46 -20.22
C MET A 227 10.33 -9.16 -20.92
N LEU A 228 10.63 -8.05 -20.27
CA LEU A 228 10.56 -6.70 -20.83
C LEU A 228 11.92 -6.35 -21.42
N LYS A 229 11.93 -5.93 -22.68
CA LYS A 229 13.12 -5.41 -23.36
C LYS A 229 13.12 -3.89 -23.35
N TYR A 230 14.18 -3.27 -23.87
CA TYR A 230 14.35 -1.81 -23.94
C TYR A 230 13.08 -1.02 -24.27
N GLU A 231 12.38 -1.32 -25.36
CA GLU A 231 11.18 -0.56 -25.76
C GLU A 231 10.02 -0.70 -24.76
N ASP A 232 9.94 -1.80 -24.03
CA ASP A 232 8.92 -2.00 -22.99
C ASP A 232 9.33 -1.33 -21.68
N VAL A 233 10.59 -1.50 -21.26
CA VAL A 233 11.14 -0.84 -20.07
C VAL A 233 11.10 0.68 -20.22
N LEU A 234 11.34 1.20 -21.43
CA LEU A 234 11.30 2.64 -21.73
C LEU A 234 9.91 3.24 -21.45
N LYS A 235 8.83 2.47 -21.63
CA LYS A 235 7.46 2.92 -21.30
C LYS A 235 7.24 3.07 -19.79
N LEU A 236 8.07 2.41 -18.97
CA LEU A 236 7.98 2.46 -17.50
C LEU A 236 8.82 3.60 -16.91
N VAL A 237 9.81 4.11 -17.65
CA VAL A 237 10.72 5.16 -17.17
C VAL A 237 9.95 6.43 -16.86
N GLY A 238 10.17 6.98 -15.66
CA GLY A 238 9.58 8.26 -15.27
C GLY A 238 8.09 8.22 -14.89
N LEU A 239 7.46 7.03 -14.87
CA LEU A 239 6.09 6.87 -14.35
C LEU A 239 6.01 6.97 -12.82
N GLY A 240 7.15 6.84 -12.13
CA GLY A 240 7.20 6.75 -10.68
C GLY A 240 6.80 5.35 -10.18
N TRP A 241 6.20 5.28 -8.99
CA TRP A 241 5.74 4.01 -8.42
C TRP A 241 4.49 3.51 -9.14
N ILE A 242 4.61 2.33 -9.73
CA ILE A 242 3.52 1.60 -10.37
C ILE A 242 3.39 0.22 -9.76
N GLU A 243 2.22 -0.37 -9.89
CA GLU A 243 2.03 -1.81 -9.83
C GLU A 243 2.01 -2.36 -11.25
N TYR A 244 2.95 -3.25 -11.54
CA TYR A 244 3.05 -3.97 -12.80
C TYR A 244 2.50 -5.39 -12.61
N GLN A 245 1.35 -5.68 -13.23
CA GLN A 245 0.75 -7.01 -13.24
C GLN A 245 1.36 -7.85 -14.36
N LEU A 246 1.86 -9.03 -14.03
CA LEU A 246 2.35 -9.96 -15.03
C LEU A 246 1.18 -10.49 -15.89
N PRO A 247 1.39 -10.68 -17.21
CA PRO A 247 0.33 -11.11 -18.13
C PRO A 247 -0.18 -12.52 -17.83
N THR A 248 0.62 -13.32 -17.11
CA THR A 248 0.30 -14.70 -16.77
C THR A 248 -0.36 -14.77 -15.40
N ASN A 249 -1.59 -15.27 -15.37
CA ASN A 249 -2.26 -15.65 -14.12
C ASN A 249 -1.73 -17.01 -13.65
N VAL A 250 -1.54 -17.14 -12.34
CA VAL A 250 -1.03 -18.36 -11.70
C VAL A 250 -2.18 -19.01 -10.94
N GLY A 251 -2.47 -20.26 -11.28
CA GLY A 251 -3.55 -21.02 -10.65
C GLY A 251 -3.11 -21.87 -9.47
N GLU A 252 -1.80 -21.96 -9.25
CA GLU A 252 -1.19 -22.83 -8.25
C GLU A 252 -1.15 -22.20 -6.85
N LEU A 253 -1.26 -23.05 -5.82
CA LEU A 253 -1.27 -22.63 -4.42
C LEU A 253 0.08 -22.11 -3.91
N TYR A 254 1.18 -22.69 -4.40
CA TYR A 254 2.52 -22.31 -3.99
C TYR A 254 3.21 -21.64 -5.17
N VAL A 255 3.66 -20.41 -4.96
CA VAL A 255 4.23 -19.58 -6.01
C VAL A 255 5.52 -18.95 -5.52
N GLN A 256 6.57 -19.07 -6.31
CA GLN A 256 7.87 -18.46 -6.10
C GLN A 256 8.13 -17.45 -7.23
N PRO A 257 7.79 -16.17 -7.02
CA PRO A 257 8.17 -15.10 -7.93
C PRO A 257 9.66 -14.79 -7.81
N SER A 258 10.29 -14.47 -8.93
CA SER A 258 11.64 -13.95 -9.02
C SER A 258 11.70 -12.84 -10.06
N ILE A 259 12.68 -11.95 -9.91
CA ILE A 259 12.95 -10.88 -10.87
C ILE A 259 14.46 -10.76 -11.09
N GLU A 260 14.84 -10.66 -12.35
CA GLU A 260 16.19 -10.41 -12.83
C GLU A 260 16.20 -9.08 -13.55
N ILE A 261 17.11 -8.19 -13.15
CA ILE A 261 17.28 -6.86 -13.72
C ILE A 261 18.73 -6.76 -14.16
N ASN A 262 18.94 -6.35 -15.41
CA ASN A 262 20.28 -6.14 -15.91
C ASN A 262 20.89 -4.85 -15.32
N GLY A 263 22.22 -4.76 -15.28
CA GLY A 263 22.91 -3.61 -14.68
C GLY A 263 22.72 -2.26 -15.39
N SER A 264 22.01 -2.23 -16.52
CA SER A 264 21.71 -0.99 -17.25
C SER A 264 20.43 -0.30 -16.79
N ILE A 265 19.76 -0.79 -15.75
CA ILE A 265 18.51 -0.22 -15.24
C ILE A 265 18.66 0.17 -13.78
N ASN A 266 18.32 1.41 -13.46
CA ASN A 266 18.12 1.87 -12.09
C ASN A 266 16.65 1.65 -11.73
N MET A 267 16.39 0.60 -10.96
CA MET A 267 15.04 0.18 -10.62
C MET A 267 14.93 -0.05 -9.13
N GLN A 268 13.80 0.39 -8.58
CA GLN A 268 13.42 0.21 -7.20
C GLN A 268 12.22 -0.74 -7.10
N ILE A 269 12.19 -1.55 -6.05
CA ILE A 269 11.15 -2.55 -5.80
C ILE A 269 10.72 -2.48 -4.34
N ASP A 270 9.41 -2.46 -4.11
CA ASP A 270 8.81 -2.33 -2.77
C ASP A 270 8.23 -3.67 -2.28
N TYR A 271 7.27 -4.22 -3.03
CA TYR A 271 6.64 -5.50 -2.72
C TYR A 271 6.25 -6.26 -3.98
N ALA A 272 6.03 -7.56 -3.82
CA ALA A 272 5.22 -8.36 -4.72
C ALA A 272 3.92 -8.74 -4.02
N ARG A 273 2.81 -8.80 -4.75
CA ARG A 273 1.54 -9.28 -4.21
C ARG A 273 0.80 -10.15 -5.19
N HIS A 274 -0.08 -10.98 -4.65
CA HIS A 274 -1.02 -11.75 -5.44
C HIS A 274 -2.35 -10.99 -5.55
N GLY A 275 -2.93 -10.95 -6.75
CA GLY A 275 -4.22 -10.31 -6.98
C GLY A 275 -4.42 -9.92 -8.43
N CYS A 276 -5.43 -9.09 -8.69
CA CYS A 276 -5.72 -8.56 -10.02
C CYS A 276 -5.90 -7.05 -9.96
N ASN A 277 -5.37 -6.38 -10.97
CA ASN A 277 -5.62 -5.00 -11.33
C ASN A 277 -6.50 -4.96 -12.58
N GLU A 278 -7.14 -3.81 -12.81
CA GLU A 278 -7.93 -3.59 -14.03
C GLU A 278 -7.02 -3.45 -15.27
N GLU A 279 -5.84 -2.86 -15.06
CA GLU A 279 -4.85 -2.60 -16.09
C GLU A 279 -3.53 -3.28 -15.74
N GLU A 280 -2.74 -3.60 -16.77
CA GLU A 280 -1.39 -4.16 -16.62
C GLU A 280 -0.48 -3.25 -15.80
N ILE A 281 -0.59 -1.94 -16.01
CA ILE A 281 0.12 -0.91 -15.24
C ILE A 281 -0.92 -0.16 -14.43
N THR A 282 -0.81 -0.22 -13.10
CA THR A 282 -1.65 0.58 -12.21
C THR A 282 -0.81 1.62 -11.48
N TYR A 283 -1.20 2.89 -11.59
CA TYR A 283 -0.51 3.98 -10.90
C TYR A 283 -0.82 3.93 -9.42
N ILE A 284 0.22 4.00 -8.58
CA ILE A 284 0.04 4.10 -7.14
C ILE A 284 -0.20 5.58 -6.80
N PRO A 285 -1.38 5.97 -6.29
CA PRO A 285 -1.61 7.34 -5.86
C PRO A 285 -0.61 7.68 -4.76
N ASN A 286 -0.13 8.92 -4.70
CA ASN A 286 0.83 9.34 -3.69
C ASN A 286 0.11 9.37 -2.32
N ILE A 287 0.27 8.32 -1.51
CA ILE A 287 -0.41 8.13 -0.22
C ILE A 287 0.29 8.94 0.87
N GLY A 288 0.39 10.26 0.69
CA GLY A 288 0.78 11.15 1.79
C GLY A 288 -0.21 11.09 2.96
N ASP A 289 -0.10 12.03 3.91
CA ASP A 289 -1.01 12.14 5.07
C ASP A 289 -2.50 12.37 4.70
N LEU A 290 -2.84 12.39 3.41
CA LEU A 290 -4.20 12.48 2.92
C LEU A 290 -4.87 11.12 2.85
N LEU A 291 -6.14 11.12 3.27
CA LEU A 291 -7.04 10.00 3.14
C LEU A 291 -7.04 9.41 1.71
N PRO A 292 -6.94 8.08 1.56
CA PRO A 292 -7.14 7.41 0.27
C PRO A 292 -8.46 7.86 -0.36
N ASN A 293 -8.44 8.11 -1.67
CA ASN A 293 -9.55 8.68 -2.46
C ASN A 293 -9.83 10.19 -2.27
N PHE A 294 -8.89 10.98 -1.77
CA PHE A 294 -9.06 12.45 -1.65
C PHE A 294 -9.48 13.13 -2.97
N TYR A 295 -9.04 12.65 -4.13
CA TYR A 295 -9.45 13.20 -5.43
C TYR A 295 -10.95 13.01 -5.74
N LYS A 296 -11.63 12.03 -5.12
CA LYS A 296 -13.10 11.89 -5.19
C LYS A 296 -13.83 12.95 -4.35
N ILE A 297 -13.11 13.63 -3.45
CA ILE A 297 -13.63 14.63 -2.51
C ILE A 297 -13.68 16.02 -3.16
N CYS A 298 -12.82 16.30 -4.15
CA CYS A 298 -12.78 17.56 -4.90
C CYS A 298 -12.99 17.32 -6.41
N PRO A 299 -14.23 17.10 -6.89
CA PRO A 299 -14.49 16.84 -8.32
C PRO A 299 -14.17 18.02 -9.25
N ASN A 300 -13.99 19.23 -8.70
CA ASN A 300 -13.65 20.44 -9.44
C ASN A 300 -12.14 20.64 -9.64
N VAL A 301 -11.29 19.67 -9.27
CA VAL A 301 -9.87 19.69 -9.61
C VAL A 301 -9.74 19.39 -11.11
N PRO A 302 -9.16 20.29 -11.93
CA PRO A 302 -9.06 20.09 -13.37
C PRO A 302 -8.36 18.78 -13.72
N GLU A 303 -8.74 18.15 -14.83
CA GLU A 303 -8.26 16.83 -15.25
C GLU A 303 -6.72 16.73 -15.36
N THR A 304 -6.07 17.85 -15.67
CA THR A 304 -4.60 18.02 -15.68
C THR A 304 -3.93 17.84 -14.31
N PHE A 305 -4.68 17.88 -13.21
CA PHE A 305 -4.22 17.73 -11.84
C PHE A 305 -4.71 16.45 -11.15
N LYS A 306 -5.61 15.66 -11.78
CA LYS A 306 -6.09 14.36 -11.21
C LYS A 306 -4.96 13.40 -10.88
N ASN A 307 -3.88 13.43 -11.67
CA ASN A 307 -2.71 12.56 -11.53
C ASN A 307 -1.55 13.23 -10.78
N LYS A 308 -1.70 14.49 -10.37
CA LYS A 308 -0.71 15.23 -9.58
C LYS A 308 -1.21 15.36 -8.15
N CYS A 309 -1.00 14.31 -7.36
CA CYS A 309 -1.22 14.37 -5.92
C CYS A 309 -0.27 15.42 -5.31
N PHE A 310 -0.83 16.49 -4.74
CA PHE A 310 -0.06 17.54 -4.08
C PHE A 310 0.83 16.94 -2.99
N SER A 311 2.13 17.24 -3.05
CA SER A 311 3.06 16.98 -1.94
C SER A 311 2.62 17.74 -0.69
N ARG A 312 3.07 17.31 0.50
CA ARG A 312 2.85 18.04 1.76
C ARG A 312 3.16 19.54 1.62
N LYS A 313 4.21 19.89 0.89
CA LYS A 313 4.64 21.27 0.62
C LYS A 313 3.68 22.02 -0.31
N GLU A 314 3.06 21.33 -1.27
CA GLU A 314 2.05 21.89 -2.17
C GLU A 314 0.67 21.98 -1.50
N MET A 315 0.36 21.10 -0.56
CA MET A 315 -0.81 21.23 0.32
C MET A 315 -0.64 22.34 1.36
N GLU A 316 0.55 22.46 1.96
CA GLU A 316 0.95 23.60 2.78
C GLU A 316 0.92 24.90 1.95
N ASN A 317 1.04 24.82 0.62
CA ASN A 317 0.86 25.95 -0.28
C ASN A 317 -0.60 26.16 -0.77
N LEU A 318 -1.46 25.15 -0.80
CA LEU A 318 -2.90 25.30 -1.02
C LEU A 318 -3.60 25.88 0.21
N LEU A 319 -3.08 25.53 1.38
CA LEU A 319 -3.24 26.20 2.66
C LEU A 319 -2.16 27.28 2.80
N GLU A 320 -1.83 28.01 1.71
CA GLU A 320 -0.79 29.02 1.75
C GLU A 320 -1.07 29.93 2.94
N LEU A 321 -0.17 29.83 3.91
CA LEU A 321 -0.12 30.51 5.19
C LEU A 321 -0.50 32.00 5.11
N LYS A 322 -0.40 32.60 3.92
CA LYS A 322 -0.81 33.93 3.52
C LYS A 322 -2.30 34.20 3.75
N ASP A 323 -3.18 33.23 3.48
CA ASP A 323 -4.63 33.36 3.72
C ASP A 323 -5.00 33.21 5.20
N ILE A 324 -4.09 32.65 6.01
CA ILE A 324 -4.17 32.52 7.47
C ILE A 324 -3.52 33.72 8.18
N ILE A 325 -2.45 34.30 7.61
CA ILE A 325 -1.62 35.35 8.22
C ILE A 325 -2.05 36.76 7.84
N ASN A 326 -2.61 37.00 6.64
CA ASN A 326 -3.06 38.34 6.23
C ASN A 326 -4.33 38.84 6.96
N HIS A 327 -4.85 38.05 7.91
CA HIS A 327 -6.05 38.36 8.68
C HIS A 327 -5.87 38.18 10.21
N LEU A 328 -4.63 38.29 10.71
CA LEU A 328 -4.37 38.55 12.12
C LEU A 328 -4.65 40.01 12.49
#